data_AF-A0A955NPX1-F1
#
_entry.id   AF-A0A955NPX1-F1
#
_cell.length_a   1.000
_cell.length_b   1.000
_cell.length_c   1.000
_cell.angle_alpha   90.00
_cell.angle_beta   90.00
_cell.angle_gamma   90.00
#
_symmetry.space_group_name_H-M   'P 1'
#
loop_
_entity.id
_entity.type
_entity.pdbx_description
1 polymer ?
#
loop_
_entity_poly.entity_id
_entity_poly.type
_entity_poly.pdbx_seq_one_letter_code
_entity_poly.pdbx_strand_id
1 'polypeptide(L)'
;PDTVVSLIKVRKKSDDSSYWSYEVKLEGDFETIDVEENRDWFKSRQRAEQVAKLLYKPLVDRSQGGETITQPEDLDKPLNQKLQESGIELDLPAPPANYRTKVDMKGEGVQFKIPPPGLSPLHAIQVFGLLVLYVFMWFFFFRHFFEGLDDAPMSVALFFYAFGSIFFILPGLGVFSSIFRDLTQSCELEADPSQLKIVTRKYFIGRQR
;
A
#
# COMPACT_ATOMS: atom_id res chain seq x y z
N PRO A 1 -17.39 -34.82 26.44
CA PRO A 1 -16.88 -35.30 25.14
C PRO A 1 -16.10 -34.16 24.46
N ASP A 2 -14.77 -34.23 24.54
CA ASP A 2 -13.89 -33.17 24.06
C ASP A 2 -13.51 -33.44 22.61
N THR A 3 -14.43 -33.09 21.70
CA THR A 3 -14.14 -33.05 20.27
C THR A 3 -13.14 -31.93 19.97
N VAL A 4 -12.06 -32.25 19.27
CA VAL A 4 -11.01 -31.31 18.88
C VAL A 4 -10.78 -31.34 17.37
N VAL A 5 -10.34 -30.22 16.80
CA VAL A 5 -9.91 -30.17 15.40
C VAL A 5 -8.39 -30.36 15.39
N SER A 6 -7.88 -31.33 14.65
CA SER A 6 -6.45 -31.59 14.56
C SER A 6 -5.89 -31.30 13.16
N LEU A 7 -4.68 -30.73 13.11
CA LEU A 7 -3.89 -30.55 11.90
C LEU A 7 -2.62 -31.39 12.00
N ILE A 8 -2.47 -32.38 11.13
CA ILE A 8 -1.38 -33.36 11.21
C ILE A 8 -0.58 -33.35 9.92
N LYS A 9 0.75 -33.36 10.04
CA LYS A 9 1.67 -33.54 8.91
C LYS A 9 1.96 -35.02 8.71
N VAL A 10 1.55 -35.57 7.57
CA VAL A 10 1.71 -36.98 7.22
C VAL A 10 2.64 -37.11 6.02
N ARG A 11 3.57 -38.06 6.06
CA ARG A 11 4.41 -38.39 4.90
C ARG A 11 3.69 -39.46 4.08
N LYS A 12 3.33 -39.16 2.84
CA LYS A 12 2.72 -40.14 1.92
C LYS A 12 3.72 -40.60 0.87
N LYS A 13 3.58 -41.86 0.45
CA LYS A 13 4.37 -42.47 -0.61
C LYS A 13 3.48 -42.65 -1.84
N SER A 14 3.93 -42.10 -2.96
CA SER A 14 3.42 -42.38 -4.30
C SER A 14 4.40 -43.35 -4.99
N ASP A 15 3.97 -44.00 -6.06
CA ASP A 15 4.71 -45.06 -6.76
C ASP A 15 6.20 -44.72 -7.03
N ASP A 16 6.53 -43.45 -7.27
CA ASP A 16 7.92 -43.03 -7.56
C ASP A 16 8.49 -41.95 -6.62
N SER A 17 7.70 -41.41 -5.67
CA SER A 17 8.18 -40.33 -4.78
C SER A 17 7.41 -40.24 -3.47
N SER A 18 8.07 -39.69 -2.44
CA SER A 18 7.42 -39.36 -1.16
C SER A 18 7.14 -37.86 -1.09
N TYR A 19 5.93 -37.47 -0.67
CA TYR A 19 5.55 -36.07 -0.45
C TYR A 19 4.94 -35.86 0.94
N TRP A 20 4.99 -34.62 1.41
CA TRP A 20 4.33 -34.21 2.64
C TRP A 20 2.89 -33.82 2.33
N SER A 21 1.97 -34.29 3.17
CA SER A 21 0.56 -33.94 3.14
C SER A 21 0.14 -33.43 4.52
N TYR A 22 -0.83 -32.52 4.55
CA TYR A 22 -1.36 -31.90 5.74
C TYR A 22 -2.85 -32.21 5.84
N GLU A 23 -3.19 -33.08 6.78
CA GLU A 23 -4.54 -33.60 7.00
C GLU A 23 -5.22 -32.81 8.13
N VAL A 24 -6.44 -32.36 7.87
CA VAL A 24 -7.33 -31.74 8.85
C VAL A 24 -8.36 -32.78 9.27
N LYS A 25 -8.37 -33.13 10.55
CA LYS A 25 -9.30 -34.13 11.11
C LYS A 25 -10.12 -33.52 12.23
N LEU A 26 -11.33 -34.04 12.40
CA LEU A 26 -12.15 -33.83 13.59
C LEU A 26 -11.99 -35.07 14.47
N GLU A 27 -11.30 -34.95 15.59
CA GLU A 27 -11.09 -36.03 16.55
C GLU A 27 -12.15 -35.92 17.66
N GLY A 28 -13.02 -36.93 17.80
CA GLY A 28 -13.92 -37.07 18.93
C GLY A 28 -13.73 -38.41 19.65
N ASP A 29 -14.38 -38.60 20.79
CA ASP A 29 -14.22 -39.79 21.63
C ASP A 29 -14.46 -41.13 20.91
N PHE A 30 -15.31 -41.14 19.87
CA PHE A 30 -15.76 -42.37 19.20
C PHE A 30 -15.41 -42.44 17.71
N GLU A 31 -15.12 -41.30 17.08
CA GLU A 31 -14.94 -41.25 15.63
C GLU A 31 -13.97 -40.12 15.26
N THR A 32 -13.13 -40.40 14.27
CA THR A 32 -12.28 -39.40 13.62
C THR A 32 -12.81 -39.17 12.21
N ILE A 33 -13.19 -37.93 11.92
CA ILE A 33 -13.72 -37.55 10.61
C ILE A 33 -12.62 -36.81 9.85
N ASP A 34 -12.24 -37.31 8.68
CA ASP A 34 -11.33 -36.61 7.78
C ASP A 34 -12.09 -35.47 7.09
N VAL A 35 -11.64 -34.24 7.32
CA VAL A 35 -12.29 -33.03 6.78
C VAL A 35 -11.67 -32.63 5.45
N GLU A 36 -10.33 -32.54 5.41
CA GLU A 36 -9.60 -32.15 4.20
C GLU A 36 -8.17 -32.67 4.24
N GLU A 37 -7.62 -32.93 3.05
CA GLU A 37 -6.20 -33.22 2.86
C GLU A 37 -5.63 -32.28 1.78
N ASN A 38 -4.53 -31.60 2.09
CA ASN A 38 -3.85 -30.73 1.14
C ASN A 38 -2.32 -30.86 1.25
N ARG A 39 -1.61 -30.59 0.14
CA ARG A 39 -0.13 -30.50 0.13
C ARG A 39 0.37 -29.15 0.64
N ASP A 40 -0.48 -28.14 0.58
CA ASP A 40 -0.17 -26.78 1.04
C ASP A 40 -0.54 -26.61 2.51
N TRP A 41 0.47 -26.36 3.33
CA TRP A 41 0.30 -26.14 4.77
C TRP A 41 -0.61 -24.93 5.06
N PHE A 42 -0.48 -23.83 4.32
CA PHE A 42 -1.26 -22.61 4.59
C PHE A 42 -2.75 -22.86 4.37
N LYS A 43 -3.10 -23.57 3.29
CA LYS A 43 -4.49 -23.93 2.99
C LYS A 43 -5.08 -24.87 4.04
N SER A 44 -4.36 -25.93 4.41
CA SER A 44 -4.82 -26.84 5.47
C SER A 44 -4.96 -26.14 6.81
N ARG A 45 -4.03 -25.23 7.16
CA ARG A 45 -4.11 -24.44 8.40
C ARG A 45 -5.32 -23.52 8.39
N GLN A 46 -5.53 -22.75 7.32
CA GLN A 46 -6.70 -21.87 7.19
C GLN A 46 -8.01 -22.66 7.29
N ARG A 47 -8.07 -23.85 6.68
CA ARG A 47 -9.24 -24.72 6.77
C ARG A 47 -9.47 -25.23 8.18
N ALA A 48 -8.43 -25.71 8.86
CA ALA A 48 -8.52 -26.17 10.24
C ALA A 48 -9.01 -25.06 11.18
N GLU A 49 -8.55 -23.82 10.98
CA GLU A 49 -9.04 -22.66 11.72
C GLU A 49 -10.51 -22.36 11.43
N GLN A 50 -10.95 -22.42 10.17
CA GLN A 50 -12.36 -22.24 9.81
C GLN A 50 -13.25 -23.28 10.48
N VAL A 51 -12.83 -24.55 10.47
CA VAL A 51 -13.59 -25.67 11.07
C VAL A 51 -13.63 -25.53 12.59
N ALA A 52 -12.50 -25.21 13.21
CA ALA A 52 -12.41 -24.98 14.66
C ALA A 52 -13.29 -23.80 15.10
N LYS A 53 -13.31 -22.70 14.34
CA LYS A 53 -14.21 -21.55 14.59
C LYS A 53 -15.67 -21.94 14.42
N LEU A 54 -16.01 -22.63 13.33
CA LEU A 54 -17.39 -23.01 13.02
C LEU A 54 -18.00 -23.92 14.10
N LEU A 55 -17.21 -24.87 14.60
CA LEU A 55 -17.64 -25.84 15.61
C LEU A 55 -17.38 -25.38 17.04
N TYR A 56 -16.74 -24.21 17.21
CA TYR A 56 -16.29 -23.67 18.49
C TYR A 56 -15.49 -24.70 19.31
N LYS A 57 -14.55 -25.37 18.64
CA LYS A 57 -13.67 -26.40 19.22
C LYS A 57 -12.22 -25.96 19.21
N PRO A 58 -11.39 -26.45 20.14
CA PRO A 58 -9.97 -26.14 20.14
C PRO A 58 -9.29 -26.73 18.90
N LEU A 59 -8.30 -26.00 18.39
CA LEU A 59 -7.44 -26.42 17.28
C LEU A 59 -6.13 -26.95 17.84
N VAL A 60 -5.81 -28.20 17.53
CA VAL A 60 -4.58 -28.89 17.90
C VAL A 60 -3.69 -29.02 16.66
N ASP A 61 -2.63 -28.23 16.59
CA ASP A 61 -1.67 -28.30 15.49
C ASP A 61 -0.46 -29.15 15.85
N ARG A 62 -0.26 -30.24 15.11
CA ARG A 62 0.88 -31.16 15.22
C ARG A 62 1.77 -31.11 13.96
N SER A 63 1.56 -30.14 13.08
CA SER A 63 2.21 -30.09 11.76
C SER A 63 3.66 -29.60 11.77
N GLN A 64 4.06 -28.84 12.80
CA GLN A 64 5.39 -28.21 12.91
C GLN A 64 6.36 -28.92 13.89
N GLY A 65 6.06 -30.15 14.31
CA GLY A 65 6.95 -30.94 15.18
C GLY A 65 6.76 -30.72 16.69
N GLY A 66 5.74 -29.94 17.08
CA GLY A 66 5.24 -29.84 18.45
C GLY A 66 3.71 -29.77 18.44
N GLU A 67 3.08 -30.06 19.57
CA GLU A 67 1.63 -29.94 19.74
C GLU A 67 1.28 -28.55 20.26
N THR A 68 0.61 -27.75 19.43
CA THR A 68 0.12 -26.41 19.80
C THR A 68 -1.39 -26.44 19.89
N ILE A 69 -1.93 -26.25 21.08
CA ILE A 69 -3.37 -26.17 21.33
C ILE A 69 -3.78 -24.70 21.32
N THR A 70 -4.66 -24.31 20.41
CA THR A 70 -5.22 -22.96 20.32
C THR A 70 -6.71 -23.02 20.66
N GLN A 71 -7.14 -22.24 21.65
CA GLN A 71 -8.56 -22.15 22.01
C GLN A 71 -9.36 -21.44 20.91
N PRO A 72 -10.65 -21.76 20.72
CA PRO A 72 -11.46 -21.17 19.67
C PRO A 72 -11.53 -19.64 19.76
N GLU A 73 -11.54 -19.10 20.99
CA GLU A 73 -11.51 -17.66 21.29
C GLU A 73 -10.19 -16.95 20.91
N ASP A 74 -9.09 -17.69 20.83
CA ASP A 74 -7.77 -17.16 20.47
C ASP A 74 -7.48 -17.23 18.96
N LEU A 75 -8.35 -17.88 18.18
CA LEU A 75 -8.16 -18.03 16.73
C LEU A 75 -8.35 -16.71 15.96
N ASP A 76 -9.09 -15.75 16.52
CA ASP A 76 -9.31 -14.42 15.91
C ASP A 76 -8.45 -13.32 16.53
N LYS A 77 -7.69 -13.62 17.60
CA LYS A 77 -6.84 -12.62 18.24
C LYS A 77 -5.75 -12.16 17.29
N PRO A 78 -5.62 -10.84 17.04
CA PRO A 78 -4.55 -10.30 16.24
C PRO A 78 -3.20 -10.58 16.92
N LEU A 79 -2.14 -10.78 16.12
CA LEU A 79 -0.80 -11.11 16.62
C LEU A 79 -0.34 -10.15 17.72
N ASN A 80 -0.63 -8.85 17.58
CA ASN A 80 -0.27 -7.84 18.57
C ASN A 80 -0.91 -8.11 19.94
N GLN A 81 -2.16 -8.56 19.95
CA GLN A 81 -2.86 -8.90 21.19
C GLN A 81 -2.31 -10.19 21.79
N LYS A 82 -1.99 -11.20 20.96
CA LYS A 82 -1.31 -12.43 21.43
C LYS A 82 0.05 -12.13 22.06
N LEU A 83 0.81 -11.22 21.46
CA LEU A 83 2.12 -10.81 21.97
C LEU A 83 2.02 -10.09 23.32
N GLN A 84 1.07 -9.15 23.45
CA GLN A 84 0.80 -8.47 24.72
C GLN A 84 0.38 -9.46 25.82
N GLU A 85 -0.50 -10.42 25.51
CA GLU A 85 -0.96 -11.44 26.47
C GLU A 85 0.15 -12.43 26.85
N SER A 86 1.05 -12.76 25.92
CA SER A 86 2.20 -13.63 26.20
C SER A 86 3.30 -12.95 27.02
N GLY A 87 3.23 -11.63 27.24
CA GLY A 87 4.27 -10.86 27.91
C GLY A 87 5.60 -10.83 27.15
N ILE A 88 5.59 -11.23 25.87
CA ILE A 88 6.76 -11.20 25.00
C ILE A 88 6.82 -9.80 24.40
N GLU A 89 7.67 -8.96 24.97
CA GLU A 89 8.09 -7.71 24.33
C GLU A 89 8.91 -8.08 23.09
N LEU A 90 8.25 -8.16 21.94
CA LEU A 90 8.94 -8.19 20.68
C LEU A 90 9.54 -6.79 20.47
N ASP A 91 10.87 -6.71 20.53
CA ASP A 91 11.62 -5.50 20.16
C ASP A 91 11.50 -5.29 18.65
N LEU A 92 10.33 -4.81 18.23
CA LEU A 92 10.09 -4.42 16.85
C LEU A 92 10.87 -3.12 16.61
N PRO A 93 11.72 -3.08 15.56
CA PRO A 93 12.42 -1.85 15.25
C PRO A 93 11.39 -0.74 15.02
N ALA A 94 11.62 0.40 15.67
CA ALA A 94 10.77 1.56 15.47
C ALA A 94 10.66 1.86 13.97
N PRO A 95 9.46 2.19 13.47
CA PRO A 95 9.29 2.52 12.06
C PRO A 95 10.24 3.67 11.69
N PRO A 96 10.85 3.65 10.49
CA PRO A 96 11.80 4.67 10.09
C PRO A 96 11.16 6.06 10.15
N ALA A 97 11.93 7.04 10.61
CA ALA A 97 11.48 8.43 10.65
C ALA A 97 11.00 8.86 9.25
N ASN A 98 9.81 9.46 9.18
CA ASN A 98 9.12 9.89 7.94
C ASN A 98 8.43 8.77 7.13
N TYR A 99 8.13 7.62 7.73
CA TYR A 99 7.25 6.63 7.10
C TYR A 99 5.84 7.22 6.90
N ARG A 100 5.40 7.36 5.64
CA ARG A 100 4.07 7.89 5.29
C ARG A 100 3.16 6.85 4.64
N THR A 101 3.65 5.63 4.44
CA THR A 101 2.91 4.56 3.77
C THR A 101 1.82 4.05 4.71
N LYS A 102 0.59 3.92 4.21
CA LYS A 102 -0.49 3.24 4.92
C LYS A 102 -0.64 1.84 4.35
N VAL A 103 -0.65 0.84 5.22
CA VAL A 103 -0.89 -0.55 4.86
C VAL A 103 -2.34 -0.87 5.18
N ASP A 104 -3.07 -1.35 4.17
CA ASP A 104 -4.48 -1.73 4.28
C ASP A 104 -4.59 -3.19 3.80
N MET A 105 -5.15 -4.07 4.64
CA MET A 105 -5.34 -5.48 4.29
C MET A 105 -6.67 -5.64 3.58
N LYS A 106 -6.65 -6.10 2.31
CA LYS A 106 -7.87 -6.38 1.53
C LYS A 106 -7.87 -7.84 1.08
N GLY A 107 -8.70 -8.66 1.72
CA GLY A 107 -8.87 -10.07 1.35
C GLY A 107 -7.59 -10.89 1.53
N GLU A 108 -7.14 -11.56 0.46
CA GLU A 108 -5.90 -12.36 0.45
C GLU A 108 -4.62 -11.54 0.15
N GLY A 109 -4.75 -10.22 -0.08
CA GLY A 109 -3.65 -9.35 -0.48
C GLY A 109 -3.39 -8.18 0.47
N VAL A 110 -2.18 -7.62 0.39
CA VAL A 110 -1.77 -6.43 1.13
C VAL A 110 -1.69 -5.24 0.18
N GLN A 111 -2.44 -4.17 0.44
CA GLN A 111 -2.39 -2.93 -0.32
C GLN A 111 -1.53 -1.89 0.42
N PHE A 112 -0.47 -1.42 -0.21
CA PHE A 112 0.34 -0.31 0.29
C PHE A 112 -0.04 0.97 -0.44
N LYS A 113 -0.49 1.98 0.30
CA LYS A 113 -0.71 3.33 -0.21
C LYS A 113 0.50 4.19 0.12
N ILE A 114 1.29 4.52 -0.90
CA ILE A 114 2.41 5.45 -0.79
C ILE A 114 1.88 6.85 -1.18
N PRO A 115 1.82 7.81 -0.25
CA PRO A 115 1.37 9.16 -0.58
C PRO A 115 2.38 9.84 -1.53
N PRO A 116 1.94 10.89 -2.24
CA PRO A 116 2.81 11.60 -3.17
C PRO A 116 4.10 12.06 -2.49
N PRO A 117 5.25 12.00 -3.19
CA PRO A 117 6.44 12.69 -2.75
C PRO A 117 6.07 14.17 -2.67
N GLY A 118 6.02 14.74 -1.47
CA GLY A 118 5.69 16.16 -1.29
C GLY A 118 6.67 17.05 -2.08
N LEU A 119 6.35 18.33 -2.21
CA LEU A 119 7.21 19.29 -2.90
C LEU A 119 8.61 19.31 -2.25
N SER A 120 9.63 18.91 -3.01
CA SER A 120 11.02 18.95 -2.56
C SER A 120 11.45 20.40 -2.27
N PRO A 121 12.25 20.66 -1.22
CA PRO A 121 12.78 21.99 -0.94
C PRO A 121 13.51 22.61 -2.14
N LEU A 122 14.19 21.78 -2.95
CA LEU A 122 14.86 22.22 -4.18
C LEU A 122 13.85 22.74 -5.22
N HIS A 123 12.72 22.05 -5.37
CA HIS A 123 11.64 22.50 -6.26
C HIS A 123 11.01 23.80 -5.72
N ALA A 124 10.82 23.92 -4.41
CA ALA A 124 10.33 25.15 -3.80
C ALA A 124 11.28 26.35 -4.06
N ILE A 125 12.60 26.15 -3.94
CA ILE A 125 13.61 27.16 -4.26
C ILE A 125 13.57 27.54 -5.74
N GLN A 126 13.44 26.57 -6.65
CA GLN A 126 13.34 26.84 -8.09
C GLN A 126 12.10 27.66 -8.43
N VAL A 127 10.93 27.26 -7.93
CA VAL A 127 9.68 27.99 -8.15
C VAL A 127 9.77 29.40 -7.56
N PHE A 128 10.29 29.53 -6.33
CA PHE A 128 10.48 30.82 -5.69
C PHE A 128 11.46 31.71 -6.46
N GLY A 129 12.60 31.17 -6.91
CA GLY A 129 13.59 31.89 -7.69
C GLY A 129 13.03 32.40 -9.01
N LEU A 130 12.24 31.59 -9.71
CA LEU A 130 11.54 32.03 -10.93
C LEU A 130 10.51 33.13 -10.65
N LEU A 131 9.79 33.03 -9.53
CA LEU A 131 8.80 34.04 -9.13
C LEU A 131 9.47 35.37 -8.78
N VAL A 132 10.59 35.34 -8.05
CA VAL A 132 11.40 36.53 -7.76
C VAL A 132 11.95 37.14 -9.05
N LEU A 133 12.50 36.33 -9.96
CA LEU A 133 12.99 36.79 -11.25
C LEU A 133 11.87 37.43 -12.08
N TYR A 134 10.68 36.83 -12.09
CA TYR A 134 9.50 37.37 -12.77
C TYR A 134 9.11 38.74 -12.22
N VAL A 135 8.99 38.86 -10.89
CA VAL A 135 8.65 40.14 -10.23
C VAL A 135 9.72 41.18 -10.52
N PHE A 136 11.00 40.80 -10.43
CA PHE A 136 12.12 41.68 -10.76
C PHE A 136 12.05 42.17 -12.21
N MET A 137 11.90 41.25 -13.17
CA MET A 137 11.78 41.58 -14.59
C MET A 137 10.57 42.49 -14.85
N TRP A 138 9.44 42.23 -14.19
CA TRP A 138 8.24 43.06 -14.29
C TRP A 138 8.51 44.51 -13.87
N PHE A 139 9.03 44.72 -12.67
CA PHE A 139 9.22 46.06 -12.10
C PHE A 139 10.35 46.86 -12.77
N PHE A 140 11.46 46.21 -13.13
CA PHE A 140 12.66 46.88 -13.60
C PHE A 140 12.77 46.98 -15.14
N PHE A 141 12.17 46.05 -15.88
CA PHE A 141 12.31 46.00 -17.33
C PHE A 141 10.97 46.18 -18.04
N PHE A 142 10.02 45.27 -17.80
CA PHE A 142 8.78 45.24 -18.57
C PHE A 142 7.89 46.44 -18.31
N ARG A 143 7.81 46.92 -17.07
CA ARG A 143 7.03 48.14 -16.76
C ARG A 143 7.48 49.32 -17.62
N HIS A 144 8.78 49.59 -17.66
CA HIS A 144 9.34 50.67 -18.49
C HIS A 144 9.22 50.39 -19.99
N PHE A 145 9.40 49.14 -20.42
CA PHE A 145 9.22 48.76 -21.81
C PHE A 145 7.78 48.97 -22.29
N PHE A 146 6.79 48.59 -21.49
CA PHE A 146 5.38 48.77 -21.83
C PHE A 146 4.91 50.23 -21.71
N GLU A 147 5.45 51.01 -20.76
CA GLU A 147 5.20 52.47 -20.70
C GLU A 147 5.70 53.18 -21.97
N GLY A 148 6.86 52.82 -22.50
CA GLY A 148 7.37 53.36 -23.76
C GLY A 148 6.62 52.88 -25.02
N LEU A 149 5.75 51.89 -24.87
CA LEU A 149 4.95 51.33 -25.96
C LEU A 149 3.66 52.10 -26.22
N ASP A 150 3.22 52.93 -25.26
CA ASP A 150 2.00 53.73 -25.38
C ASP A 150 2.13 54.80 -26.48
N ASP A 151 3.36 55.27 -26.75
CA ASP A 151 3.67 56.21 -27.83
C ASP A 151 3.89 55.52 -29.19
N ALA A 152 3.87 54.18 -29.24
CA ALA A 152 4.15 53.44 -30.46
C ALA A 152 2.93 53.35 -31.39
N PRO A 153 3.13 53.17 -32.71
CA PRO A 153 2.05 52.87 -33.63
C PRO A 153 1.28 51.61 -33.19
N MET A 154 -0.06 51.65 -33.29
CA MET A 154 -0.96 50.62 -32.73
C MET A 154 -0.62 49.18 -33.17
N SER A 155 -0.17 48.98 -34.40
CA SER A 155 0.23 47.65 -34.91
C SER A 155 1.46 47.10 -34.18
N VAL A 156 2.42 47.96 -33.86
CA VAL A 156 3.63 47.60 -33.11
C VAL A 156 3.27 47.29 -31.66
N ALA A 157 2.43 48.13 -31.05
CA ALA A 157 1.97 47.91 -29.68
C ALA A 157 1.24 46.57 -29.53
N LEU A 158 0.28 46.29 -30.42
CA LEU A 158 -0.49 45.05 -30.41
C LEU A 158 0.40 43.81 -30.55
N PHE A 159 1.41 43.86 -31.42
CA PHE A 159 2.37 42.76 -31.60
C PHE A 159 3.13 42.44 -30.31
N PHE A 160 3.68 43.45 -29.65
CA PHE A 160 4.45 43.24 -28.41
C PHE A 160 3.58 42.85 -27.22
N TYR A 161 2.34 43.34 -27.11
CA TYR A 161 1.40 42.84 -26.10
C TYR A 161 1.05 41.38 -26.33
N ALA A 162 0.75 40.99 -27.58
CA ALA A 162 0.49 39.60 -27.92
C ALA A 162 1.71 38.71 -27.64
N PHE A 163 2.90 39.13 -28.07
CA PHE A 163 4.16 38.41 -27.84
C PHE A 163 4.47 38.28 -26.34
N GLY A 164 4.36 39.36 -25.58
CA GLY A 164 4.56 39.37 -24.13
C GLY A 164 3.58 38.47 -23.40
N SER A 165 2.29 38.53 -23.76
CA SER A 165 1.26 37.66 -23.16
C SER A 165 1.58 36.17 -23.33
N ILE A 166 2.05 35.76 -24.52
CA ILE A 166 2.46 34.38 -24.78
C ILE A 166 3.66 33.99 -23.89
N PHE A 167 4.66 34.86 -23.79
CA PHE A 167 5.86 34.62 -22.98
C PHE A 167 5.60 34.55 -21.48
N PHE A 168 4.54 35.18 -20.98
CA PHE A 168 4.19 35.13 -19.55
C PHE A 168 3.18 34.03 -19.22
N ILE A 169 2.20 33.80 -20.09
CA ILE A 169 1.13 32.83 -19.86
C ILE A 169 1.64 31.39 -20.03
N LEU A 170 2.43 31.10 -21.07
CA LEU A 170 2.88 29.72 -21.34
C LEU A 170 3.78 29.14 -20.24
N PRO A 171 4.83 29.83 -19.76
CA PRO A 171 5.67 29.28 -18.69
C PRO A 171 4.90 29.14 -17.37
N GLY A 172 3.99 30.07 -17.08
CA GLY A 172 3.11 30.00 -15.92
C GLY A 172 2.27 28.72 -15.93
N LEU A 173 1.66 28.38 -17.07
CA LEU A 173 0.90 27.14 -17.24
C LEU A 173 1.78 25.89 -17.07
N GLY A 174 3.01 25.90 -17.59
CA GLY A 174 3.95 24.80 -17.45
C GLY A 174 4.30 24.50 -15.99
N VAL A 175 4.69 25.55 -15.23
CA VAL A 175 4.99 25.42 -13.80
C VAL A 175 3.77 24.95 -13.01
N PHE A 176 2.60 25.53 -13.28
CA PHE A 176 1.36 25.13 -12.63
C PHE A 176 1.01 23.66 -12.89
N SER A 177 1.18 23.20 -14.13
CA SER A 177 0.94 21.80 -14.51
C SER A 177 1.91 20.82 -13.83
N SER A 178 3.18 21.21 -13.64
CA SER A 178 4.17 20.36 -12.97
C SER A 178 3.85 20.22 -11.48
N ILE A 179 3.53 21.34 -10.82
CA ILE A 179 3.12 21.34 -9.41
C ILE A 179 1.85 20.50 -9.23
N PHE A 180 0.87 20.66 -10.11
CA PHE A 180 -0.36 19.88 -10.06
C PHE A 180 -0.08 18.39 -10.27
N ARG A 181 0.80 18.04 -11.21
CA ARG A 181 1.18 16.66 -11.47
C ARG A 181 1.84 16.01 -10.26
N ASP A 182 2.74 16.72 -9.58
CA ASP A 182 3.48 16.19 -8.44
C ASP A 182 2.61 16.05 -7.19
N LEU A 183 1.64 16.96 -7.00
CA LEU A 183 0.67 16.87 -5.89
C LEU A 183 -0.33 15.71 -6.04
N THR A 184 -0.54 15.21 -7.26
CA THR A 184 -1.63 14.25 -7.53
C THR A 184 -1.16 12.81 -7.80
N GLN A 185 0.15 12.56 -7.86
CA GLN A 185 0.68 11.22 -8.08
C GLN A 185 0.78 10.43 -6.77
N SER A 186 -0.19 9.57 -6.51
CA SER A 186 -0.09 8.54 -5.47
C SER A 186 0.33 7.21 -6.11
N CYS A 187 1.19 6.45 -5.44
CA CYS A 187 1.58 5.11 -5.90
C CYS A 187 0.90 4.07 -5.01
N GLU A 188 0.13 3.16 -5.62
CA GLU A 188 -0.44 2.01 -4.91
C GLU A 188 0.37 0.76 -5.29
N LEU A 189 0.84 0.03 -4.28
CA LEU A 189 1.45 -1.28 -4.49
C LEU A 189 0.46 -2.35 -4.02
N GLU A 190 0.19 -3.31 -4.89
CA GLU A 190 -0.64 -4.47 -4.57
C GLU A 190 0.26 -5.69 -4.53
N ALA A 191 0.42 -6.26 -3.33
CA ALA A 191 1.21 -7.47 -3.13
C ALA A 191 0.26 -8.67 -3.03
N ASP A 192 0.38 -9.58 -3.99
CA ASP A 192 -0.24 -10.90 -4.02
C ASP A 192 0.86 -11.93 -3.64
N PRO A 193 0.55 -13.02 -2.92
CA PRO A 193 1.51 -14.08 -2.56
C PRO A 193 2.32 -14.65 -3.73
N SER A 194 1.85 -14.50 -4.98
CA SER A 194 2.56 -14.96 -6.18
C SER A 194 3.38 -13.88 -6.89
N GLN A 195 3.00 -12.60 -6.81
CA GLN A 195 3.62 -11.49 -7.55
C GLN A 195 3.44 -10.14 -6.85
N LEU A 196 4.49 -9.31 -6.89
CA LEU A 196 4.42 -7.91 -6.47
C LEU A 196 4.03 -7.05 -7.69
N LYS A 197 2.77 -6.61 -7.75
CA LYS A 197 2.25 -5.81 -8.86
C LYS A 197 2.28 -4.33 -8.49
N ILE A 198 3.18 -3.59 -9.14
CA ILE A 198 3.25 -2.13 -9.00
C ILE A 198 2.10 -1.54 -9.82
N VAL A 199 1.07 -1.01 -9.16
CA VAL A 199 -0.07 -0.36 -9.84
C VAL A 199 0.01 1.15 -9.62
N THR A 200 0.75 1.83 -10.50
CA THR A 200 0.83 3.29 -10.47
C THR A 200 -0.50 3.91 -10.93
N ARG A 201 -1.43 4.16 -9.99
CA ARG A 201 -2.66 4.92 -10.27
C ARG A 201 -2.40 6.42 -10.18
N LYS A 202 -2.43 7.10 -11.33
CA LYS A 202 -2.61 8.56 -11.36
C LYS A 202 -4.04 8.86 -10.93
N TYR A 203 -4.24 9.32 -9.70
CA TYR A 203 -5.53 9.89 -9.33
C TYR A 203 -5.63 11.26 -10.01
N PHE A 204 -6.68 11.48 -10.78
CA PHE A 204 -7.07 12.81 -11.23
C PHE A 204 -7.99 13.34 -10.12
N ILE A 205 -7.61 14.43 -9.45
CA ILE A 205 -8.49 15.11 -8.49
C ILE A 205 -9.75 15.52 -9.24
N GLY A 206 -10.83 14.76 -9.05
CA GLY A 206 -12.05 14.93 -9.83
C GLY A 206 -13.05 13.80 -9.76
N ARG A 207 -13.10 13.02 -8.67
CA ARG A 207 -14.32 12.30 -8.21
C ARG A 207 -14.01 11.56 -6.91
N GLN A 208 -14.39 12.18 -5.79
CA GLN A 208 -14.94 11.42 -4.69
C GLN A 208 -16.45 11.62 -4.72
N ARG A 209 -17.14 10.63 -5.28
CA ARG A 209 -18.52 10.27 -4.95
C ARG A 209 -18.55 8.75 -4.91
#